data_AF-A0A2H1V1V5-F1
#
_entry.id   AF-A0A2H1V1V5-F1
#
_cell.length_a   1.000
_cell.length_b   1.000
_cell.length_c   1.000
_cell.angle_alpha   90.00
_cell.angle_beta   90.00
_cell.angle_gamma   90.00
#
_symmetry.space_group_name_H-M   'P 1'
#
loop_
_entity.id
_entity.type
_entity.pdbx_description
1 polymer ?
#
loop_
_entity_poly.entity_id
_entity_poly.type
_entity_poly.pdbx_seq_one_letter_code
_entity_poly.pdbx_strand_id
1 'polypeptide(L)'
;MSKIRIRQKEVYKTLRNLDVSKASGPDGIPAVVLKCCAPELSPILTRLFRLSLETGQVPVAWKLVNVQPVPKKVVERYVSDARTNGTQIQSLRESMVERLNSSLMAVSDWGDANLVKFNVTKTQACLFSAKLSQFPLAPTFRNVSVPISDHLELLGVTLLPTLNFGSYIESKAQLAGRKLGILWRVRRYFTPEQLPSAGGYEDDVDHGNEFTYTGSGGRDLSGNKRTAEQSCDQTLTRENKALARNCAVNSISEEGGDAGDNWRNGKPVRVVRSYKMLKHFPKYAPKEGIRYDGIYKVVKYYPEKGLSGFIVWKYLLRRDDPNPAPWEPGAKEYPIIYPDGYLEAEAEKKALKEKNSKGGKGAKKGSKKRALRESNQTTESESDASPPVKKRKTTKVIKTKATKSPKTNIASIFLKSPNRKSPRKKDTESKLSEEEMAAVKADTLNEKLWSECLVVCEARGKKEFVEYVTQMFLCIICQEVAVTPVTTPCLHNFCLACLRQAFKASGAQCPCCRHSLIKYEIEPNEELKTALRSILAGYDAGKK
;
A
#
# COMPACT_ATOMS: atom_id res chain seq x y z
N MET A 1 26.93 -27.66 25.96
CA MET A 1 26.92 -26.19 25.72
C MET A 1 25.60 -25.62 26.21
N SER A 2 25.59 -24.40 26.74
CA SER A 2 24.34 -23.71 27.13
C SER A 2 23.50 -23.38 25.89
N LYS A 3 22.17 -23.52 26.00
CA LYS A 3 21.25 -23.32 24.87
C LYS A 3 21.12 -21.82 24.57
N ILE A 4 21.87 -21.32 23.58
CA ILE A 4 21.88 -19.90 23.19
C ILE A 4 20.45 -19.46 22.86
N ARG A 5 19.96 -18.42 23.56
CA ARG A 5 18.55 -18.01 23.51
C ARG A 5 18.41 -16.54 23.15
N ILE A 6 18.35 -16.26 21.84
CA ILE A 6 18.18 -14.92 21.29
C ILE A 6 16.78 -14.39 21.60
N ARG A 7 16.68 -13.22 22.26
CA ARG A 7 15.42 -12.54 22.59
C ARG A 7 15.20 -11.30 21.71
N GLN A 8 13.94 -11.01 21.38
CA GLN A 8 13.59 -9.84 20.57
C GLN A 8 14.03 -8.50 21.19
N LYS A 9 14.01 -8.41 22.53
CA LYS A 9 14.50 -7.22 23.25
C LYS A 9 16.01 -7.00 23.07
N GLU A 10 16.79 -8.08 22.94
CA GLU A 10 18.24 -8.02 22.71
C GLU A 10 18.49 -7.58 21.26
N VAL A 11 17.84 -8.21 20.28
CA VAL A 11 17.93 -7.83 18.86
C VAL A 11 17.54 -6.35 18.66
N TYR A 12 16.43 -5.90 19.27
CA TYR A 12 16.02 -4.49 19.24
C TYR A 12 17.08 -3.55 19.81
N LYS A 13 17.66 -3.90 20.97
CA LYS A 13 18.73 -3.09 21.59
C LYS A 13 19.96 -3.03 20.70
N THR A 14 20.36 -4.14 20.08
CA THR A 14 21.49 -4.19 19.13
C THR A 14 21.22 -3.31 17.91
N LEU A 15 20.06 -3.42 17.26
CA LEU A 15 19.68 -2.58 16.12
C LEU A 15 19.67 -1.09 16.47
N ARG A 16 19.13 -0.74 17.64
CA ARG A 16 19.11 0.66 18.11
C ARG A 16 20.50 1.22 18.44
N ASN A 17 21.44 0.35 18.81
CA ASN A 17 22.82 0.72 19.16
C ASN A 17 23.80 0.61 17.98
N LEU A 18 23.33 0.35 16.75
CA LEU A 18 24.19 0.35 15.57
C LEU A 18 24.87 1.71 15.37
N ASP A 19 26.17 1.64 15.07
CA ASP A 19 26.98 2.77 14.64
C ASP A 19 26.67 3.10 13.18
N VAL A 20 26.08 4.28 12.96
CA VAL A 20 25.64 4.76 11.64
C VAL A 20 26.78 5.27 10.78
N SER A 21 28.00 5.40 11.32
CA SER A 21 29.20 5.77 10.56
C SER A 21 29.84 4.59 9.81
N LYS A 22 29.42 3.35 10.12
CA LYS A 22 29.92 2.15 9.45
C LYS A 22 29.31 2.00 8.06
N ALA A 23 30.13 1.57 7.11
CA ALA A 23 29.69 1.23 5.77
C ALA A 23 28.64 0.10 5.78
N SER A 24 27.75 0.10 4.78
CA SER A 24 26.79 -0.99 4.56
C SER A 24 27.49 -2.34 4.37
N GLY A 25 26.80 -3.43 4.71
CA GLY A 25 27.27 -4.78 4.40
C GLY A 25 27.14 -5.13 2.91
N PRO A 26 27.43 -6.38 2.53
CA PRO A 26 27.18 -6.91 1.19
C PRO A 26 25.70 -6.88 0.77
N ASP A 27 24.78 -6.69 1.72
CA ASP A 27 23.36 -6.46 1.48
C ASP A 27 23.03 -5.04 0.97
N GLY A 28 24.01 -4.12 1.02
CA GLY A 28 23.84 -2.71 0.66
C GLY A 28 23.04 -1.89 1.67
N ILE A 29 22.59 -2.47 2.78
CA ILE A 29 21.66 -1.82 3.72
C ILE A 29 22.45 -0.95 4.72
N PRO A 30 22.22 0.38 4.76
CA PRO A 30 22.91 1.25 5.71
C PRO A 30 22.46 0.99 7.15
N ALA A 31 23.40 1.07 8.10
CA ALA A 31 23.13 0.89 9.53
C ALA A 31 22.04 1.84 10.08
N VAL A 32 21.92 3.05 9.52
CA VAL A 32 20.83 4.00 9.85
C VAL A 32 19.44 3.44 9.50
N VAL A 33 19.29 2.69 8.40
CA VAL A 33 18.01 2.06 8.02
C VAL A 33 17.62 0.98 9.04
N LEU A 34 18.58 0.13 9.41
CA LEU A 34 18.40 -0.91 10.43
C LEU A 34 18.03 -0.32 11.80
N LYS A 35 18.64 0.81 12.17
CA LYS A 35 18.41 1.56 13.42
C LYS A 35 17.06 2.27 13.46
N CYS A 36 16.62 2.86 12.34
CA CYS A 36 15.32 3.52 12.23
C CYS A 36 14.15 2.52 12.14
N CYS A 37 14.34 1.39 11.46
CA CYS A 37 13.33 0.33 11.31
C CYS A 37 13.44 -0.77 12.39
N ALA A 38 14.16 -0.50 13.48
CA ALA A 38 14.41 -1.48 14.53
C ALA A 38 13.13 -2.10 15.13
N PRO A 39 12.02 -1.37 15.40
CA PRO A 39 10.80 -1.98 15.93
C PRO A 39 10.22 -3.07 15.01
N GLU A 40 10.17 -2.81 13.71
CA GLU A 40 9.61 -3.69 12.68
C GLU A 40 10.56 -4.86 12.32
N LEU A 41 11.86 -4.61 12.27
CA LEU A 41 12.87 -5.61 11.90
C LEU A 41 13.20 -6.58 13.05
N SER A 42 13.12 -6.13 14.30
CA SER A 42 13.44 -6.96 15.47
C SER A 42 12.74 -8.33 15.51
N PRO A 43 11.41 -8.45 15.35
CA PRO A 43 10.75 -9.76 15.37
C PRO A 43 11.18 -10.66 14.19
N ILE A 44 11.44 -10.09 13.01
CA ILE A 44 11.89 -10.82 11.82
C ILE A 44 13.29 -11.38 12.05
N LEU A 45 14.25 -10.51 12.39
CA LEU A 45 15.64 -10.89 12.63
C LEU A 45 15.78 -11.84 13.81
N THR A 46 14.98 -11.68 14.87
CA THR A 46 14.93 -12.65 15.98
C THR A 46 14.53 -14.04 15.52
N ARG A 47 13.54 -14.16 14.62
CA ARG A 47 13.14 -15.46 14.05
C ARG A 47 14.25 -16.03 13.16
N LEU A 48 14.86 -15.20 12.32
CA LEU A 48 15.94 -15.59 11.41
C LEU A 48 17.16 -16.10 12.19
N PHE A 49 17.63 -15.38 13.20
CA PHE A 49 18.78 -15.81 14.00
C PHE A 49 18.51 -17.11 14.79
N ARG A 50 17.29 -17.31 15.31
CA ARG A 50 16.90 -18.57 15.96
C ARG A 50 16.91 -19.73 14.96
N LEU A 51 16.27 -19.54 13.80
CA LEU A 51 16.25 -20.53 12.73
C LEU A 51 17.68 -20.91 12.30
N SER A 52 18.59 -19.94 12.19
CA SER A 52 19.99 -20.20 11.86
C SER A 52 20.74 -20.99 12.95
N LEU A 53 20.44 -20.77 14.23
CA LEU A 53 20.99 -21.59 15.32
C LEU A 53 20.35 -22.98 15.40
N GLU A 54 19.09 -23.13 15.04
CA GLU A 54 18.33 -24.39 15.09
C GLU A 54 18.66 -25.30 13.89
N THR A 55 18.91 -24.73 12.71
CA THR A 55 19.25 -25.48 11.48
C THR A 55 20.75 -25.59 11.22
N GLY A 56 21.58 -24.79 11.88
CA GLY A 56 23.00 -24.63 11.53
C GLY A 56 23.24 -23.86 10.21
N GLN A 57 22.20 -23.31 9.59
CA GLN A 57 22.28 -22.63 8.28
C GLN A 57 22.08 -21.12 8.42
N VAL A 58 23.08 -20.34 7.99
CA VAL A 58 22.98 -18.88 7.86
C VAL A 58 22.71 -18.47 6.40
N PRO A 59 21.97 -17.37 6.16
CA PRO A 59 21.80 -16.79 4.83
C PRO A 59 23.12 -16.63 4.09
N VAL A 60 23.14 -16.93 2.78
CA VAL A 60 24.35 -16.83 1.94
C VAL A 60 24.96 -15.42 1.99
N ALA A 61 24.13 -14.38 2.00
CA ALA A 61 24.57 -12.99 2.11
C ALA A 61 25.42 -12.69 3.37
N TRP A 62 25.24 -13.43 4.47
CA TRP A 62 26.05 -13.28 5.70
C TRP A 62 27.37 -14.05 5.65
N LYS A 63 27.57 -14.91 4.64
CA LYS A 63 28.84 -15.58 4.34
C LYS A 63 29.71 -14.77 3.36
N LEU A 64 29.14 -13.76 2.73
CA LEU A 64 29.85 -12.83 1.86
C LEU A 64 30.52 -11.74 2.70
N VAL A 65 31.65 -11.23 2.21
CA VAL A 65 32.35 -10.09 2.79
C VAL A 65 32.82 -9.19 1.65
N ASN A 66 32.65 -7.87 1.81
CA ASN A 66 33.12 -6.90 0.82
C ASN A 66 34.56 -6.50 1.15
N VAL A 67 35.54 -7.16 0.51
CA VAL A 67 36.97 -6.87 0.68
C VAL A 67 37.46 -6.06 -0.50
N GLN A 68 37.60 -4.75 -0.32
CA GLN A 68 38.26 -3.88 -1.28
C GLN A 68 39.73 -3.68 -0.85
N PRO A 69 40.72 -4.30 -1.51
CA PRO A 69 42.13 -4.02 -1.23
C PRO A 69 42.47 -2.60 -1.69
N VAL A 70 43.00 -1.78 -0.77
CA VAL A 70 43.50 -0.43 -1.09
C VAL A 70 45.02 -0.52 -1.28
N PRO A 71 45.56 -0.31 -2.50
CA PRO A 71 47.00 -0.36 -2.73
C PRO A 71 47.71 0.80 -2.03
N LYS A 72 48.81 0.55 -1.31
CA LYS A 72 49.59 1.60 -0.61
C LYS A 72 49.96 2.79 -1.52
N LYS A 73 50.27 2.52 -2.80
CA LYS A 73 50.59 3.54 -3.81
C LYS A 73 49.46 4.53 -4.10
N VAL A 74 48.20 4.17 -3.82
CA VAL A 74 47.06 5.10 -3.91
C VAL A 74 47.10 6.10 -2.76
N VAL A 75 47.44 5.66 -1.55
CA VAL A 75 47.60 6.53 -0.39
C VAL A 75 48.77 7.51 -0.60
N GLU A 76 49.88 7.03 -1.16
CA GLU A 76 51.02 7.89 -1.53
C GLU A 76 50.55 9.01 -2.47
N ARG A 77 49.82 8.71 -3.56
CA ARG A 77 49.28 9.74 -4.48
C ARG A 77 48.31 10.74 -3.85
N TYR A 78 47.59 10.39 -2.79
CA TYR A 78 46.71 11.33 -2.08
C TYR A 78 47.43 12.15 -1.00
N VAL A 79 48.65 11.76 -0.61
CA VAL A 79 49.48 12.44 0.40
C VAL A 79 50.62 13.24 -0.25
N SER A 80 51.06 12.84 -1.44
CA SER A 80 52.09 13.52 -2.23
C SER A 80 51.48 14.44 -3.29
N ASP A 81 51.05 15.63 -2.87
CA ASP A 81 51.18 16.83 -3.69
C ASP A 81 51.58 18.00 -2.79
N ALA A 82 52.45 18.86 -3.30
CA ALA A 82 53.14 19.87 -2.49
C ALA A 82 52.17 20.77 -1.72
N ARG A 83 52.50 21.08 -0.45
CA ARG A 83 51.76 22.06 0.35
C ARG A 83 51.84 23.43 -0.31
N THR A 84 50.85 23.75 -1.14
CA THR A 84 50.65 25.07 -1.71
C THR A 84 50.64 26.10 -0.59
N ASN A 85 51.42 27.17 -0.70
CA ASN A 85 51.53 28.13 0.40
C ASN A 85 50.23 28.94 0.55
N GLY A 86 50.03 29.56 1.71
CA GLY A 86 48.76 30.23 2.04
C GLY A 86 48.38 31.33 1.04
N THR A 87 49.36 32.03 0.48
CA THR A 87 49.17 33.12 -0.48
C THR A 87 48.78 32.60 -1.87
N GLN A 88 49.40 31.52 -2.36
CA GLN A 88 48.97 30.84 -3.61
C GLN A 88 47.55 30.30 -3.49
N ILE A 89 47.18 29.71 -2.36
CA ILE A 89 45.80 29.24 -2.11
C ILE A 89 44.80 30.40 -2.17
N GLN A 90 45.17 31.56 -1.63
CA GLN A 90 44.31 32.76 -1.65
C GLN A 90 44.14 33.31 -3.07
N SER A 91 45.23 33.47 -3.83
CA SER A 91 45.19 33.91 -5.23
C SER A 91 44.35 32.97 -6.12
N LEU A 92 44.47 31.66 -5.93
CA LEU A 92 43.66 30.67 -6.65
C LEU A 92 42.16 30.78 -6.32
N ARG A 93 41.80 31.15 -5.08
CA ARG A 93 40.40 31.39 -4.67
C ARG A 93 39.85 32.67 -5.29
N GLU A 94 40.63 33.73 -5.34
CA GLU A 94 40.25 35.01 -5.97
C GLU A 94 40.00 34.83 -7.47
N SER A 95 40.94 34.18 -8.18
CA SER A 95 40.76 33.82 -9.60
C SER A 95 39.59 32.85 -9.85
N MET A 96 39.21 32.03 -8.86
CA MET A 96 38.00 31.20 -8.95
C MET A 96 36.72 32.03 -8.82
N VAL A 97 36.68 33.02 -7.91
CA VAL A 97 35.53 33.94 -7.76
C VAL A 97 35.34 34.80 -9.01
N GLU A 98 36.43 35.31 -9.58
CA GLU A 98 36.41 36.06 -10.83
C GLU A 98 35.80 35.24 -11.98
N ARG A 99 36.32 34.03 -12.24
CA ARG A 99 35.79 33.13 -13.28
C ARG A 99 34.34 32.72 -13.04
N LEU A 100 33.92 32.56 -11.77
CA LEU A 100 32.52 32.30 -11.42
C LEU A 100 31.64 33.49 -11.82
N ASN A 101 32.03 34.71 -11.48
CA ASN A 101 31.28 35.92 -11.84
C ASN A 101 31.25 36.15 -13.36
N SER A 102 32.34 35.91 -14.09
CA SER A 102 32.34 35.93 -15.57
C SER A 102 31.36 34.91 -16.16
N SER A 103 31.30 33.69 -15.58
CA SER A 103 30.37 32.65 -16.01
C SER A 103 28.91 33.03 -15.72
N LEU A 104 28.66 33.66 -14.57
CA LEU A 104 27.34 34.16 -14.18
C LEU A 104 26.85 35.31 -15.09
N MET A 105 27.75 36.18 -15.55
CA MET A 105 27.43 37.17 -16.58
C MET A 105 27.07 36.50 -17.91
N ALA A 106 27.89 35.58 -18.41
CA ALA A 106 27.60 34.86 -19.66
C ALA A 106 26.26 34.09 -19.62
N VAL A 107 25.90 33.51 -18.47
CA VAL A 107 24.56 32.91 -18.26
C VAL A 107 23.46 33.96 -18.30
N SER A 108 23.66 35.13 -17.70
CA SER A 108 22.71 36.24 -17.76
C SER A 108 22.48 36.73 -19.19
N ASP A 109 23.56 36.97 -19.94
CA ASP A 109 23.53 37.47 -21.31
C ASP A 109 22.86 36.46 -22.26
N TRP A 110 23.18 35.16 -22.09
CA TRP A 110 22.48 34.08 -22.78
C TRP A 110 20.98 34.09 -22.45
N GLY A 111 20.60 34.33 -21.20
CA GLY A 111 19.20 34.44 -20.80
C GLY A 111 18.48 35.58 -21.48
N ASP A 112 19.07 36.79 -21.50
CA ASP A 112 18.48 37.95 -22.15
C ASP A 112 18.38 37.75 -23.68
N ALA A 113 19.39 37.14 -24.31
CA ALA A 113 19.37 36.77 -25.74
C ALA A 113 18.31 35.69 -26.08
N ASN A 114 17.95 34.82 -25.14
CA ASN A 114 16.96 33.74 -25.31
C ASN A 114 15.61 34.06 -24.63
N LEU A 115 15.37 35.31 -24.22
CA LEU A 115 14.15 35.77 -23.52
C LEU A 115 13.85 35.06 -22.18
N VAL A 116 14.85 34.42 -21.57
CA VAL A 116 14.78 33.76 -20.27
C VAL A 116 15.07 34.76 -19.15
N LYS A 117 14.02 35.19 -18.43
CA LYS A 117 14.14 36.10 -17.30
C LYS A 117 14.53 35.38 -16.02
N PHE A 118 15.79 35.49 -15.61
CA PHE A 118 16.25 35.00 -14.31
C PHE A 118 15.75 35.88 -13.16
N ASN A 119 15.29 35.26 -12.08
CA ASN A 119 14.86 35.97 -10.88
C ASN A 119 16.02 36.08 -9.88
N VAL A 120 16.66 37.25 -9.86
CA VAL A 120 17.85 37.55 -9.03
C VAL A 120 17.57 37.42 -7.53
N THR A 121 16.38 37.80 -7.05
CA THR A 121 16.02 37.69 -5.62
C THR A 121 15.69 36.26 -5.18
N LYS A 122 15.52 35.34 -6.13
CA LYS A 122 15.42 33.89 -5.89
C LYS A 122 16.72 33.13 -6.17
N THR A 123 17.78 33.83 -6.60
CA THR A 123 19.09 33.20 -6.79
C THR A 123 19.73 32.92 -5.43
N GLN A 124 20.17 31.68 -5.22
CA GLN A 124 20.82 31.22 -4.00
C GLN A 124 22.18 30.63 -4.35
N ALA A 125 23.18 30.86 -3.50
CA ALA A 125 24.49 30.22 -3.59
C ALA A 125 24.75 29.40 -2.32
N CYS A 126 25.49 28.30 -2.43
CA CYS A 126 25.94 27.50 -1.29
C CYS A 126 27.39 27.05 -1.55
N LEU A 127 28.26 27.21 -0.55
CA LEU A 127 29.68 26.85 -0.67
C LEU A 127 29.91 25.46 -0.06
N PHE A 128 30.35 24.52 -0.88
CA PHE A 128 30.77 23.19 -0.42
C PHE A 128 32.29 23.19 -0.14
N SER A 129 32.69 22.86 1.09
CA SER A 129 34.11 22.89 1.51
C SER A 129 34.41 21.82 2.55
N ALA A 130 35.50 21.08 2.35
CA ALA A 130 36.07 20.17 3.35
C ALA A 130 36.94 20.90 4.40
N LYS A 131 37.26 22.18 4.20
CA LYS A 131 38.02 23.00 5.16
C LYS A 131 37.08 23.89 5.97
N LEU A 132 37.28 23.89 7.30
CA LEU A 132 36.57 24.75 8.26
C LEU A 132 36.88 26.25 8.11
N SER A 133 38.01 26.60 7.49
CA SER A 133 38.33 28.01 7.21
C SER A 133 37.51 28.53 6.03
N GLN A 134 36.42 29.23 6.37
CA GLN A 134 35.66 30.04 5.43
C GLN A 134 36.59 31.07 4.77
N PHE A 135 36.47 31.21 3.46
CA PHE A 135 37.02 32.34 2.71
C PHE A 135 35.85 33.14 2.15
N PRO A 136 35.96 34.46 1.99
CA PRO A 136 34.86 35.29 1.51
C PRO A 136 34.52 34.92 0.06
N LEU A 137 33.34 34.34 -0.14
CA LEU A 137 32.75 34.14 -1.46
C LEU A 137 31.67 35.22 -1.65
N ALA A 138 31.88 36.12 -2.60
CA ALA A 138 30.92 37.18 -2.95
C ALA A 138 30.49 37.04 -4.43
N PRO A 139 29.70 36.01 -4.78
CA PRO A 139 29.21 35.84 -6.14
C PRO A 139 28.19 36.94 -6.46
N THR A 140 28.28 37.51 -7.66
CA THR A 140 27.33 38.51 -8.15
C THR A 140 26.56 37.98 -9.35
N PHE A 141 25.27 38.27 -9.40
CA PHE A 141 24.41 37.94 -10.54
C PHE A 141 23.62 39.19 -10.93
N ARG A 142 23.78 39.65 -12.17
CA ARG A 142 23.25 40.95 -12.66
C ARG A 142 23.59 42.13 -11.73
N ASN A 143 24.85 42.20 -11.29
CA ASN A 143 25.38 43.19 -10.33
C ASN A 143 24.72 43.20 -8.93
N VAL A 144 23.89 42.21 -8.60
CA VAL A 144 23.37 42.00 -7.24
C VAL A 144 24.21 40.94 -6.53
N SER A 145 24.59 41.19 -5.28
CA SER A 145 25.28 40.21 -4.44
C SER A 145 24.34 39.05 -4.10
N VAL A 146 24.76 37.82 -4.41
CA VAL A 146 23.99 36.60 -4.10
C VAL A 146 24.44 36.08 -2.73
N PRO A 147 23.55 36.02 -1.72
CA PRO A 147 23.93 35.57 -0.38
C PRO A 147 24.31 34.08 -0.38
N ILE A 148 25.36 33.76 0.36
CA ILE A 148 25.74 32.36 0.62
C ILE A 148 24.81 31.81 1.70
N SER A 149 24.03 30.81 1.34
CA SER A 149 23.20 30.03 2.25
C SER A 149 23.98 28.86 2.86
N ASP A 150 23.65 28.53 4.10
CA ASP A 150 24.13 27.36 4.84
C ASP A 150 23.35 26.07 4.49
N HIS A 151 22.40 26.16 3.56
CA HIS A 151 21.68 25.04 2.97
C HIS A 151 21.15 25.38 1.56
N LEU A 152 20.87 24.37 0.75
CA LEU A 152 20.22 24.53 -0.55
C LEU A 152 19.18 23.44 -0.77
N GLU A 153 17.94 23.80 -1.11
CA GLU A 153 16.89 22.83 -1.44
C GLU A 153 16.81 22.59 -2.94
N LEU A 154 17.17 21.38 -3.39
CA LEU A 154 17.08 20.96 -4.78
C LEU A 154 16.21 19.70 -4.90
N LEU A 155 15.09 19.81 -5.61
CA LEU A 155 14.18 18.69 -5.94
C LEU A 155 13.75 17.85 -4.72
N GLY A 156 13.59 18.50 -3.56
CA GLY A 156 13.21 17.84 -2.30
C GLY A 156 14.36 17.15 -1.55
N VAL A 157 15.61 17.51 -1.88
CA VAL A 157 16.83 17.19 -1.12
C VAL A 157 17.40 18.48 -0.54
N THR A 158 17.69 18.49 0.76
CA THR A 158 18.43 19.58 1.42
C THR A 158 19.92 19.27 1.38
N LEU A 159 20.70 20.09 0.66
CA LEU A 159 22.16 20.03 0.64
C LEU A 159 22.71 20.94 1.73
N LEU A 160 23.73 20.46 2.45
CA LEU A 160 24.50 21.23 3.43
C LEU A 160 25.92 21.50 2.89
N PRO A 161 26.60 22.60 3.30
CA PRO A 161 28.00 22.91 2.97
C PRO A 161 29.00 21.77 3.21
N THR A 162 28.70 20.88 4.15
CA THR A 162 29.49 19.69 4.49
C THR A 162 29.26 18.50 3.57
N LEU A 163 28.31 18.59 2.64
CA LEU A 163 27.75 17.48 1.85
C LEU A 163 27.30 16.28 2.72
N ASN A 164 26.95 16.53 3.99
CA ASN A 164 26.48 15.50 4.89
C ASN A 164 24.99 15.22 4.66
N PHE A 165 24.70 14.15 3.92
CA PHE A 165 23.34 13.68 3.66
C PHE A 165 22.70 12.92 4.84
N GLY A 166 23.36 12.82 5.99
CA GLY A 166 22.94 11.98 7.12
C GLY A 166 21.53 12.30 7.63
N SER A 167 21.20 13.59 7.81
CA SER A 167 19.85 14.05 8.21
C SER A 167 18.78 13.71 7.16
N TYR A 168 19.10 13.88 5.88
CA TYR A 168 18.22 13.52 4.77
C TYR A 168 17.98 12.00 4.72
N ILE A 169 19.04 11.20 4.76
CA ILE A 169 18.98 9.73 4.76
C ILE A 169 18.20 9.24 6.00
N GLU A 170 18.44 9.81 7.17
CA GLU A 170 17.67 9.49 8.37
C GLU A 170 16.19 9.84 8.19
N SER A 171 15.84 11.00 7.62
CA SER A 171 14.45 11.36 7.36
C SER A 171 13.73 10.34 6.45
N LYS A 172 14.43 9.82 5.43
CA LYS A 172 13.89 8.78 4.54
C LYS A 172 13.84 7.41 5.21
N ALA A 173 14.84 7.06 6.03
CA ALA A 173 14.86 5.84 6.82
C ALA A 173 13.74 5.81 7.87
N GLN A 174 13.49 6.92 8.55
CA GLN A 174 12.34 7.08 9.46
C GLN A 174 11.00 7.02 8.69
N LEU A 175 10.91 7.61 7.49
CA LEU A 175 9.71 7.50 6.66
C LEU A 175 9.47 6.05 6.19
N ALA A 176 10.53 5.33 5.81
CA ALA A 176 10.48 3.92 5.47
C ALA A 176 10.05 3.08 6.68
N GLY A 177 10.62 3.32 7.86
CA GLY A 177 10.20 2.69 9.11
C GLY A 177 8.72 2.94 9.44
N ARG A 178 8.23 4.19 9.32
CA ARG A 178 6.80 4.51 9.49
C ARG A 178 5.91 3.74 8.48
N LYS A 179 6.30 3.69 7.20
CA LYS A 179 5.56 2.94 6.17
C LYS A 179 5.58 1.43 6.41
N LEU A 180 6.73 0.86 6.77
CA LEU A 180 6.87 -0.54 7.16
C LEU A 180 6.05 -0.85 8.40
N GLY A 181 6.05 0.02 9.41
CA GLY A 181 5.26 -0.14 10.63
C GLY A 181 3.76 -0.14 10.35
N ILE A 182 3.28 0.71 9.44
CA ILE A 182 1.91 0.63 8.91
C ILE A 182 1.72 -0.74 8.27
N LEU A 183 2.47 -1.06 7.20
CA LEU A 183 2.39 -2.32 6.44
C LEU A 183 2.41 -3.58 7.34
N TRP A 184 3.20 -3.58 8.41
CA TRP A 184 3.35 -4.73 9.32
C TRP A 184 2.13 -4.91 10.22
N ARG A 185 1.53 -3.82 10.70
CA ARG A 185 0.29 -3.87 11.50
C ARG A 185 -0.90 -4.26 10.62
N VAL A 186 -0.99 -3.66 9.43
CA VAL A 186 -2.08 -3.92 8.47
C VAL A 186 -1.91 -5.19 7.65
N ARG A 187 -0.75 -5.86 7.70
CA ARG A 187 -0.46 -7.16 7.07
C ARG A 187 -1.55 -8.22 7.28
N ARG A 188 -2.30 -8.16 8.37
CA ARG A 188 -3.42 -9.08 8.67
C ARG A 188 -4.68 -8.78 7.84
N TYR A 189 -4.83 -7.56 7.35
CA TYR A 189 -5.94 -7.07 6.53
C TYR A 189 -5.60 -7.11 5.02
N PHE A 190 -4.32 -7.08 4.65
CA PHE A 190 -3.87 -7.27 3.27
C PHE A 190 -3.57 -8.74 2.97
N THR A 191 -4.47 -9.39 2.22
CA THR A 191 -4.02 -10.44 1.28
C THR A 191 -3.33 -9.76 0.08
N PRO A 192 -2.54 -10.49 -0.73
CA PRO A 192 -1.78 -9.91 -1.85
C PRO A 192 -2.62 -9.32 -3.01
N GLU A 193 -3.95 -9.29 -2.87
CA GLU A 193 -4.91 -9.25 -3.97
C GLU A 193 -5.58 -7.87 -4.15
N GLN A 194 -5.09 -6.84 -3.45
CA GLN A 194 -5.71 -5.51 -3.42
C GLN A 194 -4.98 -4.47 -4.29
N LEU A 195 -4.88 -4.75 -5.58
CA LEU A 195 -5.25 -3.78 -6.63
C LEU A 195 -5.48 -4.46 -8.00
N PRO A 196 -6.73 -4.76 -8.37
CA PRO A 196 -7.05 -4.95 -9.80
C PRO A 196 -8.37 -4.27 -10.23
N SER A 197 -8.56 -4.14 -11.54
CA SER A 197 -9.92 -3.96 -12.08
C SER A 197 -10.72 -5.22 -11.76
N ALA A 198 -11.75 -5.06 -10.92
CA ALA A 198 -12.35 -6.17 -10.18
C ALA A 198 -13.84 -6.37 -10.48
N GLY A 199 -14.31 -6.02 -11.69
CA GLY A 199 -15.70 -6.20 -12.13
C GLY A 199 -16.72 -5.64 -11.14
N GLY A 200 -16.42 -4.46 -10.58
CA GLY A 200 -17.12 -3.87 -9.44
C GLY A 200 -18.22 -2.87 -9.81
N TYR A 201 -18.46 -2.68 -11.11
CA TYR A 201 -19.55 -1.91 -11.68
C TYR A 201 -20.27 -2.80 -12.70
N GLU A 202 -21.59 -2.74 -12.68
CA GLU A 202 -22.49 -3.51 -13.53
C GLU A 202 -22.49 -3.02 -14.99
N ASP A 203 -22.03 -1.79 -15.21
CA ASP A 203 -21.98 -1.11 -16.52
C ASP A 203 -20.71 -1.38 -17.35
N ASP A 204 -19.72 -2.12 -16.79
CA ASP A 204 -18.47 -2.48 -17.49
C ASP A 204 -18.75 -3.44 -18.66
N VAL A 205 -18.00 -3.34 -19.76
CA VAL A 205 -18.09 -4.24 -20.93
C VAL A 205 -16.69 -4.53 -21.47
N ASP A 206 -16.31 -5.81 -21.60
CA ASP A 206 -14.94 -6.21 -22.00
C ASP A 206 -14.92 -7.04 -23.30
N HIS A 207 -14.23 -6.52 -24.32
CA HIS A 207 -13.98 -7.17 -25.60
C HIS A 207 -12.48 -7.52 -25.81
N GLY A 208 -11.67 -7.49 -24.74
CA GLY A 208 -10.25 -7.82 -24.79
C GLY A 208 -9.42 -6.64 -25.27
N ASN A 209 -9.31 -6.46 -26.59
CA ASN A 209 -8.55 -5.37 -27.20
C ASN A 209 -9.25 -4.00 -27.08
N GLU A 210 -10.55 -4.00 -26.79
CA GLU A 210 -11.32 -2.81 -26.39
C GLU A 210 -12.18 -3.15 -25.17
N PHE A 211 -12.42 -2.18 -24.29
CA PHE A 211 -13.39 -2.32 -23.20
C PHE A 211 -13.93 -0.96 -22.75
N THR A 212 -15.16 -0.96 -22.26
CA THR A 212 -15.77 0.18 -21.57
C THR A 212 -15.62 -0.02 -20.08
N TYR A 213 -15.00 0.96 -19.41
CA TYR A 213 -14.74 0.98 -17.98
C TYR A 213 -15.58 2.06 -17.29
N THR A 214 -16.10 1.74 -16.11
CA THR A 214 -16.92 2.65 -15.32
C THR A 214 -16.09 3.38 -14.25
N GLY A 215 -16.35 4.68 -14.12
CA GLY A 215 -15.74 5.56 -13.14
C GLY A 215 -16.06 5.17 -11.70
N SER A 216 -15.36 5.84 -10.77
CA SER A 216 -15.53 5.65 -9.34
C SER A 216 -16.37 6.74 -8.69
N GLY A 217 -16.87 6.47 -7.47
CA GLY A 217 -17.78 7.36 -6.76
C GLY A 217 -19.25 7.06 -7.08
N GLY A 218 -20.15 7.99 -6.74
CA GLY A 218 -21.60 7.78 -6.82
C GLY A 218 -22.14 6.83 -5.74
N ARG A 219 -21.40 6.67 -4.63
CA ARG A 219 -21.62 5.66 -3.59
C ARG A 219 -21.49 6.30 -2.22
N ASP A 220 -22.42 6.01 -1.31
CA ASP A 220 -22.25 6.36 0.10
C ASP A 220 -21.23 5.42 0.76
N LEU A 221 -20.04 5.98 1.03
CA LEU A 221 -18.96 5.31 1.75
C LEU A 221 -18.83 5.78 3.20
N SER A 222 -19.86 6.46 3.74
CA SER A 222 -19.96 6.77 5.17
C SER A 222 -19.86 5.48 6.00
N GLY A 223 -19.36 5.62 7.24
CA GLY A 223 -19.11 4.46 8.09
C GLY A 223 -17.98 3.55 7.61
N ASN A 224 -16.90 4.14 7.08
CA ASN A 224 -15.67 3.41 6.73
C ASN A 224 -15.86 2.27 5.69
N LYS A 225 -16.95 2.29 4.92
CA LYS A 225 -17.21 1.33 3.84
C LYS A 225 -16.13 1.47 2.76
N ARG A 226 -15.85 0.37 2.04
CA ARG A 226 -14.86 0.33 0.93
C ARG A 226 -15.52 0.19 -0.44
N THR A 227 -16.71 -0.41 -0.45
CA THR A 227 -17.60 -0.55 -1.61
C THR A 227 -19.03 -0.46 -1.09
N ALA A 228 -19.91 0.16 -1.88
CA ALA A 228 -21.35 0.17 -1.67
C ALA A 228 -22.03 0.10 -3.05
N GLU A 229 -23.36 0.00 -3.06
CA GLU A 229 -24.16 0.17 -4.28
C GLU A 229 -24.19 1.66 -4.70
N GLN A 230 -24.59 1.94 -5.94
CA GLN A 230 -24.73 3.31 -6.42
C GLN A 230 -25.91 3.98 -5.70
N SER A 231 -25.69 5.20 -5.19
CA SER A 231 -26.65 5.96 -4.39
C SER A 231 -26.76 7.43 -4.80
N CYS A 232 -25.89 7.90 -5.69
CA CYS A 232 -25.90 9.25 -6.26
C CYS A 232 -25.09 9.31 -7.55
N ASP A 233 -25.19 10.41 -8.29
CA ASP A 233 -24.46 10.62 -9.53
C ASP A 233 -22.94 10.69 -9.32
N GLN A 234 -22.19 10.10 -10.25
CA GLN A 234 -20.74 10.23 -10.33
C GLN A 234 -20.36 11.58 -10.93
N THR A 235 -19.26 12.17 -10.43
CA THR A 235 -18.74 13.45 -10.92
C THR A 235 -17.42 13.28 -11.67
N LEU A 236 -17.11 14.20 -12.59
CA LEU A 236 -15.82 14.25 -13.29
C LEU A 236 -14.74 14.90 -12.42
N THR A 237 -14.48 14.30 -11.26
CA THR A 237 -13.49 14.76 -10.30
C THR A 237 -12.47 13.66 -10.00
N ARG A 238 -11.40 14.00 -9.27
CA ARG A 238 -10.41 13.05 -8.73
C ARG A 238 -9.93 12.00 -9.76
N GLU A 239 -10.11 10.71 -9.49
CA GLU A 239 -9.70 9.57 -10.32
C GLU A 239 -10.39 9.57 -11.69
N ASN A 240 -11.67 9.96 -11.76
CA ASN A 240 -12.43 10.06 -13.00
C ASN A 240 -11.80 11.14 -13.90
N LYS A 241 -11.56 12.33 -13.35
CA LYS A 241 -10.86 13.42 -14.06
C LYS A 241 -9.42 13.05 -14.43
N ALA A 242 -8.75 12.23 -13.62
CA ALA A 242 -7.40 11.75 -13.91
C ALA A 242 -7.38 10.76 -15.09
N LEU A 243 -8.37 9.86 -15.19
CA LEU A 243 -8.50 8.95 -16.33
C LEU A 243 -8.92 9.68 -17.60
N ALA A 244 -9.84 10.64 -17.51
CA ALA A 244 -10.22 11.51 -18.63
C ALA A 244 -9.02 12.27 -19.24
N ARG A 245 -8.10 12.77 -18.40
CA ARG A 245 -6.84 13.43 -18.80
C ARG A 245 -5.83 12.56 -19.57
N ASN A 246 -6.13 11.29 -19.77
CA ASN A 246 -5.36 10.40 -20.65
C ASN A 246 -5.94 10.33 -22.07
N CYS A 247 -7.17 10.80 -22.28
CA CYS A 247 -7.76 10.99 -23.60
C CYS A 247 -7.05 12.13 -24.35
N ALA A 248 -6.84 11.98 -25.66
CA ALA A 248 -6.16 12.96 -26.50
C ALA A 248 -7.11 14.06 -26.99
N VAL A 249 -7.72 14.79 -26.05
CA VAL A 249 -8.60 15.94 -26.32
C VAL A 249 -7.95 17.25 -25.86
N ASN A 250 -8.28 18.35 -26.55
CA ASN A 250 -7.70 19.68 -26.27
C ASN A 250 -8.06 20.24 -24.89
N SER A 251 -9.26 19.92 -24.40
CA SER A 251 -9.77 20.33 -23.08
C SER A 251 -10.61 19.20 -22.48
N ILE A 252 -10.67 19.15 -21.15
CA ILE A 252 -11.50 18.18 -20.41
C ILE A 252 -12.80 18.87 -20.01
N SER A 253 -13.93 18.43 -20.58
CA SER A 253 -15.26 18.97 -20.31
C SER A 253 -16.17 17.95 -19.58
N GLU A 254 -17.25 18.44 -18.95
CA GLU A 254 -18.21 17.62 -18.19
C GLU A 254 -19.34 17.03 -19.05
N GLU A 255 -19.39 17.39 -20.33
CA GLU A 255 -20.20 16.76 -21.37
C GLU A 255 -19.52 15.49 -21.93
N GLY A 256 -18.20 15.34 -21.73
CA GLY A 256 -17.41 14.21 -22.20
C GLY A 256 -16.19 14.64 -23.01
N GLY A 257 -15.67 13.74 -23.84
CA GLY A 257 -14.59 14.01 -24.78
C GLY A 257 -14.20 12.78 -25.58
N ASP A 258 -14.08 12.93 -26.90
CA ASP A 258 -13.70 11.88 -27.84
C ASP A 258 -12.45 12.32 -28.63
N ALA A 259 -11.40 11.50 -28.62
CA ALA A 259 -10.16 11.77 -29.33
C ALA A 259 -10.22 11.37 -30.81
N GLY A 260 -11.26 10.64 -31.25
CA GLY A 260 -11.39 10.13 -32.61
C GLY A 260 -10.13 9.36 -33.03
N ASP A 261 -9.61 9.66 -34.22
CA ASP A 261 -8.40 9.03 -34.77
C ASP A 261 -7.13 9.35 -33.97
N ASN A 262 -7.11 10.48 -33.26
CA ASN A 262 -5.97 10.92 -32.45
C ASN A 262 -5.81 10.19 -31.12
N TRP A 263 -6.67 9.20 -30.80
CA TRP A 263 -6.62 8.44 -29.54
C TRP A 263 -5.24 7.84 -29.22
N ARG A 264 -4.44 7.51 -30.25
CA ARG A 264 -3.06 7.01 -30.09
C ARG A 264 -2.10 8.05 -29.48
N ASN A 265 -2.41 9.33 -29.53
CA ASN A 265 -1.66 10.39 -28.86
C ASN A 265 -2.00 10.48 -27.35
N GLY A 266 -2.97 9.69 -26.88
CA GLY A 266 -3.38 9.61 -25.49
C GLY A 266 -2.31 9.00 -24.57
N LYS A 267 -2.40 9.30 -23.28
CA LYS A 267 -1.42 8.81 -22.29
C LYS A 267 -1.65 7.32 -22.03
N PRO A 268 -0.57 6.51 -21.95
CA PRO A 268 -0.68 5.07 -21.77
C PRO A 268 -1.21 4.69 -20.38
N VAL A 269 -2.12 3.72 -20.34
CA VAL A 269 -2.72 3.11 -19.16
C VAL A 269 -2.34 1.63 -19.12
N ARG A 270 -1.71 1.19 -18.02
CA ARG A 270 -1.48 -0.25 -17.76
C ARG A 270 -2.80 -0.91 -17.36
N VAL A 271 -3.21 -1.95 -18.06
CA VAL A 271 -4.44 -2.68 -17.76
C VAL A 271 -4.14 -4.04 -17.15
N VAL A 272 -4.93 -4.38 -16.13
CA VAL A 272 -4.79 -5.56 -15.29
C VAL A 272 -6.18 -6.16 -15.07
N ARG A 273 -6.37 -7.43 -15.46
CA ARG A 273 -7.64 -8.16 -15.30
C ARG A 273 -7.58 -9.12 -14.11
N SER A 274 -8.70 -9.27 -13.40
CA SER A 274 -8.84 -10.17 -12.25
C SER A 274 -9.72 -11.37 -12.56
N TYR A 275 -9.45 -12.52 -11.92
CA TYR A 275 -10.34 -13.69 -11.96
C TYR A 275 -11.78 -13.39 -11.52
N LYS A 276 -12.01 -12.33 -10.74
CA LYS A 276 -13.36 -11.88 -10.35
C LYS A 276 -14.24 -11.53 -11.56
N MET A 277 -13.64 -11.10 -12.67
CA MET A 277 -14.33 -10.81 -13.93
C MET A 277 -14.79 -12.07 -14.67
N LEU A 278 -14.30 -13.28 -14.33
CA LEU A 278 -14.55 -14.53 -15.06
C LEU A 278 -16.05 -14.87 -15.20
N LYS A 279 -16.90 -14.44 -14.26
CA LYS A 279 -18.36 -14.62 -14.32
C LYS A 279 -19.00 -13.85 -15.47
N HIS A 280 -18.48 -12.68 -15.81
CA HIS A 280 -19.05 -11.76 -16.81
C HIS A 280 -18.27 -11.78 -18.13
N PHE A 281 -16.94 -11.93 -18.06
CA PHE A 281 -16.02 -11.86 -19.20
C PHE A 281 -15.09 -13.10 -19.27
N PRO A 282 -15.65 -14.32 -19.37
CA PRO A 282 -14.89 -15.58 -19.26
C PRO A 282 -13.82 -15.78 -20.35
N LYS A 283 -13.90 -15.04 -21.47
CA LYS A 283 -12.94 -15.10 -22.57
C LYS A 283 -11.63 -14.35 -22.28
N TYR A 284 -11.69 -13.25 -21.53
CA TYR A 284 -10.56 -12.32 -21.35
C TYR A 284 -10.03 -12.29 -19.91
N ALA A 285 -10.88 -12.56 -18.92
CA ALA A 285 -10.45 -12.69 -17.53
C ALA A 285 -9.51 -13.91 -17.33
N PRO A 286 -8.49 -13.81 -16.46
CA PRO A 286 -7.68 -14.98 -16.09
C PRO A 286 -8.51 -15.97 -15.27
N LYS A 287 -8.16 -17.26 -15.35
CA LYS A 287 -8.85 -18.33 -14.59
C LYS A 287 -8.62 -18.20 -13.07
N GLU A 288 -7.49 -17.64 -12.67
CA GLU A 288 -7.08 -17.45 -11.29
C GLU A 288 -6.25 -16.17 -11.14
N GLY A 289 -6.28 -15.55 -9.96
CA GLY A 289 -5.42 -14.43 -9.62
C GLY A 289 -5.66 -13.16 -10.46
N ILE A 290 -4.56 -12.49 -10.80
CA ILE A 290 -4.53 -11.17 -11.43
C ILE A 290 -3.47 -11.21 -12.54
N ARG A 291 -3.80 -10.74 -13.74
CA ARG A 291 -2.91 -10.77 -14.92
C ARG A 291 -2.76 -9.37 -15.54
N TYR A 292 -1.54 -9.02 -15.92
CA TYR A 292 -1.24 -7.81 -16.70
C TYR A 292 -1.45 -8.08 -18.19
N ASP A 293 -2.23 -7.23 -18.85
CA ASP A 293 -2.72 -7.46 -20.23
C ASP A 293 -2.21 -6.42 -21.24
N GLY A 294 -1.28 -5.57 -20.81
CA GLY A 294 -0.60 -4.59 -21.65
C GLY A 294 -1.03 -3.13 -21.43
N ILE A 295 -0.58 -2.29 -22.35
CA ILE A 295 -0.88 -0.86 -22.47
C ILE A 295 -2.13 -0.62 -23.31
N TYR A 296 -2.97 0.29 -22.82
CA TYR A 296 -4.19 0.78 -23.47
C TYR A 296 -4.19 2.31 -23.42
N LYS A 297 -5.02 2.95 -24.25
CA LYS A 297 -5.26 4.40 -24.22
C LYS A 297 -6.76 4.68 -24.20
N VAL A 298 -7.14 5.81 -23.60
CA VAL A 298 -8.53 6.26 -23.54
C VAL A 298 -8.88 6.88 -24.89
N VAL A 299 -9.85 6.26 -25.60
CA VAL A 299 -10.38 6.76 -26.88
C VAL A 299 -11.38 7.87 -26.64
N LYS A 300 -12.30 7.65 -25.70
CA LYS A 300 -13.31 8.64 -25.30
C LYS A 300 -13.80 8.40 -23.88
N TYR A 301 -14.37 9.43 -23.29
CA TYR A 301 -15.04 9.38 -22.00
C TYR A 301 -16.33 10.22 -22.03
N TYR A 302 -17.37 9.79 -21.32
CA TYR A 302 -18.69 10.44 -21.35
C TYR A 302 -19.53 10.08 -20.12
N PRO A 303 -20.45 10.96 -19.68
CA PRO A 303 -21.46 10.61 -18.69
C PRO A 303 -22.59 9.81 -19.35
N GLU A 304 -23.09 8.78 -18.67
CA GLU A 304 -24.27 8.01 -19.11
C GLU A 304 -25.12 7.64 -17.88
N LYS A 305 -26.43 7.48 -18.05
CA LYS A 305 -27.28 6.92 -16.99
C LYS A 305 -27.00 5.42 -16.89
N GLY A 306 -26.37 4.99 -15.80
CA GLY A 306 -26.04 3.58 -15.55
C GLY A 306 -27.25 2.73 -15.18
N LEU A 307 -27.04 1.42 -15.04
CA LEU A 307 -28.10 0.45 -14.73
C LEU A 307 -28.84 0.74 -13.40
N SER A 308 -28.12 1.22 -12.39
CA SER A 308 -28.69 1.74 -11.13
C SER A 308 -29.60 2.98 -11.27
N GLY A 309 -29.63 3.63 -12.44
CA GLY A 309 -30.41 4.85 -12.70
C GLY A 309 -29.72 6.17 -12.35
N PHE A 310 -28.50 6.13 -11.80
CA PHE A 310 -27.65 7.31 -11.57
C PHE A 310 -26.69 7.55 -12.74
N ILE A 311 -26.17 8.77 -12.87
CA ILE A 311 -25.13 9.09 -13.84
C ILE A 311 -23.82 8.40 -13.42
N VAL A 312 -23.22 7.67 -14.35
CA VAL A 312 -21.89 7.06 -14.24
C VAL A 312 -20.97 7.59 -15.34
N TRP A 313 -19.69 7.69 -15.05
CA TRP A 313 -18.69 8.13 -16.04
C TRP A 313 -18.12 6.91 -16.76
N LYS A 314 -18.31 6.80 -18.07
CA LYS A 314 -17.76 5.70 -18.88
C LYS A 314 -16.52 6.14 -19.65
N TYR A 315 -15.61 5.19 -19.84
CA TYR A 315 -14.34 5.36 -20.55
C TYR A 315 -14.19 4.21 -21.54
N LEU A 316 -14.06 4.50 -22.82
CA LEU A 316 -13.66 3.51 -23.83
C LEU A 316 -12.14 3.43 -23.87
N LEU A 317 -11.58 2.28 -23.52
CA LEU A 317 -10.16 1.99 -23.63
C LEU A 317 -9.89 1.03 -24.80
N ARG A 318 -8.83 1.31 -25.55
CA ARG A 318 -8.35 0.49 -26.67
C ARG A 318 -6.88 0.15 -26.49
N ARG A 319 -6.50 -1.10 -26.81
CA ARG A 319 -5.15 -1.62 -26.63
C ARG A 319 -4.16 -0.95 -27.58
N ASP A 320 -3.00 -0.56 -27.05
CA ASP A 320 -1.89 0.00 -27.80
C ASP A 320 -0.56 -0.46 -27.17
N ASP A 321 -0.24 -1.74 -27.38
CA ASP A 321 0.93 -2.41 -26.83
C ASP A 321 1.55 -3.29 -27.93
N PRO A 322 2.88 -3.22 -28.17
CA PRO A 322 3.55 -4.01 -29.20
C PRO A 322 3.63 -5.52 -28.88
N ASN A 323 3.44 -5.93 -27.62
CA ASN A 323 3.39 -7.34 -27.26
C ASN A 323 2.03 -7.94 -27.61
N PRO A 324 1.93 -9.21 -28.04
CA PRO A 324 0.64 -9.88 -28.25
C PRO A 324 -0.18 -9.90 -26.96
N ALA A 325 -1.51 -9.86 -27.07
CA ALA A 325 -2.40 -9.94 -25.93
C ALA A 325 -2.42 -11.38 -25.35
N PRO A 326 -2.63 -11.59 -24.03
CA PRO A 326 -2.51 -12.92 -23.43
C PRO A 326 -3.54 -13.99 -23.87
N TRP A 327 -4.48 -13.64 -24.75
CA TRP A 327 -5.45 -14.55 -25.38
C TRP A 327 -5.21 -14.75 -26.89
N GLU A 328 -4.17 -14.13 -27.45
CA GLU A 328 -3.81 -14.26 -28.86
C GLU A 328 -2.90 -15.50 -29.06
N PRO A 329 -3.01 -16.21 -30.20
CA PRO A 329 -2.16 -17.36 -30.49
C PRO A 329 -0.67 -17.00 -30.43
N GLY A 330 0.14 -17.81 -29.73
CA GLY A 330 1.57 -17.58 -29.57
C GLY A 330 1.96 -16.59 -28.47
N ALA A 331 1.01 -16.05 -27.71
CA ALA A 331 1.31 -15.28 -26.51
C ALA A 331 2.03 -16.16 -25.45
N LYS A 332 3.07 -15.61 -24.82
CA LYS A 332 3.84 -16.33 -23.80
C LYS A 332 3.07 -16.43 -22.49
N GLU A 333 2.77 -17.65 -22.06
CA GLU A 333 2.22 -17.91 -20.73
C GLU A 333 3.30 -17.76 -19.64
N TYR A 334 2.89 -17.27 -18.48
CA TYR A 334 3.72 -17.12 -17.28
C TYR A 334 3.06 -17.86 -16.11
N PRO A 335 3.83 -18.51 -15.22
CA PRO A 335 3.28 -19.17 -14.05
C PRO A 335 2.64 -18.15 -13.10
N ILE A 336 1.57 -18.56 -12.43
CA ILE A 336 0.96 -17.75 -11.36
C ILE A 336 1.94 -17.64 -10.17
N ILE A 337 2.09 -16.42 -9.66
CA ILE A 337 2.99 -16.10 -8.54
C ILE A 337 2.15 -16.00 -7.27
N TYR A 338 2.35 -16.94 -6.36
CA TYR A 338 1.82 -16.86 -4.99
C TYR A 338 2.89 -16.32 -4.04
N PRO A 339 2.50 -15.75 -2.88
CA PRO A 339 3.46 -15.44 -1.82
C PRO A 339 4.09 -16.70 -1.23
N ASP A 340 5.32 -16.54 -0.73
CA ASP A 340 6.06 -17.58 -0.01
C ASP A 340 5.21 -18.20 1.11
N GLY A 341 5.13 -19.53 1.12
CA GLY A 341 4.36 -20.31 2.11
C GLY A 341 2.84 -20.33 1.92
N TYR A 342 2.28 -19.68 0.89
CA TYR A 342 0.83 -19.67 0.66
C TYR A 342 0.27 -21.05 0.32
N LEU A 343 0.91 -21.75 -0.62
CA LEU A 343 0.45 -23.08 -1.10
C LEU A 343 0.52 -24.14 0.00
N GLU A 344 1.59 -24.11 0.80
CA GLU A 344 1.75 -24.97 1.98
C GLU A 344 0.60 -24.75 2.99
N ALA A 345 0.30 -23.50 3.31
CA ALA A 345 -0.75 -23.15 4.26
C ALA A 345 -2.17 -23.52 3.77
N GLU A 346 -2.47 -23.44 2.47
CA GLU A 346 -3.74 -23.92 1.92
C GLU A 346 -3.84 -25.46 1.92
N ALA A 347 -2.74 -26.16 1.62
CA ALA A 347 -2.69 -27.63 1.71
C ALA A 347 -2.95 -28.12 3.14
N GLU A 348 -2.34 -27.49 4.15
CA GLU A 348 -2.62 -27.77 5.58
C GLU A 348 -4.10 -27.56 5.94
N LYS A 349 -4.68 -26.41 5.56
CA LYS A 349 -6.10 -26.11 5.82
C LYS A 349 -7.02 -27.13 5.19
N LYS A 350 -6.74 -27.56 3.96
CA LYS A 350 -7.55 -28.56 3.24
C LYS A 350 -7.47 -29.92 3.93
N ALA A 351 -6.27 -30.36 4.31
CA ALA A 351 -6.06 -31.60 5.07
C ALA A 351 -6.79 -31.60 6.44
N LEU A 352 -6.86 -30.45 7.14
CA LEU A 352 -7.67 -30.31 8.36
C LEU A 352 -9.18 -30.43 8.09
N LYS A 353 -9.69 -29.80 7.02
CA LYS A 353 -11.11 -29.88 6.65
C LYS A 353 -11.55 -31.30 6.27
N GLU A 354 -10.71 -32.05 5.56
CA GLU A 354 -10.99 -33.44 5.16
C GLU A 354 -10.93 -34.41 6.36
N LYS A 355 -10.04 -34.18 7.33
CA LYS A 355 -10.02 -34.93 8.60
C LYS A 355 -11.28 -34.68 9.44
N ASN A 356 -11.74 -33.43 9.53
CA ASN A 356 -12.94 -33.07 10.29
C ASN A 356 -14.26 -33.58 9.66
N SER A 357 -14.31 -33.80 8.34
CA SER A 357 -15.51 -34.28 7.64
C SER A 357 -15.69 -35.80 7.66
N LYS A 358 -14.62 -36.57 7.97
CA LYS A 358 -14.70 -38.04 8.17
C LYS A 358 -14.87 -38.46 9.64
N GLY A 359 -14.67 -37.57 10.61
CA GLY A 359 -14.73 -37.85 12.06
C GLY A 359 -16.13 -37.97 12.69
N GLY A 360 -17.16 -38.28 11.90
CA GLY A 360 -18.57 -38.19 12.28
C GLY A 360 -19.16 -39.37 13.07
N LYS A 361 -18.47 -39.92 14.08
CA LYS A 361 -19.03 -40.82 15.13
C LYS A 361 -18.00 -41.14 16.22
N GLY A 362 -18.23 -40.68 17.46
CA GLY A 362 -17.57 -41.20 18.67
C GLY A 362 -16.86 -40.18 19.58
N ALA A 363 -17.28 -40.16 20.85
CA ALA A 363 -16.60 -39.63 22.05
C ALA A 363 -16.23 -38.12 22.17
N LYS A 364 -16.79 -37.45 23.19
CA LYS A 364 -16.32 -36.18 23.76
C LYS A 364 -15.51 -36.41 25.04
N LYS A 365 -14.30 -35.82 25.12
CA LYS A 365 -13.48 -35.37 26.29
C LYS A 365 -11.99 -35.56 25.91
N GLY A 366 -11.04 -34.67 26.21
CA GLY A 366 -11.08 -33.37 26.88
C GLY A 366 -9.85 -32.51 26.49
N SER A 367 -9.67 -31.35 27.11
CA SER A 367 -8.80 -30.28 26.62
C SER A 367 -7.27 -30.46 26.79
N LYS A 368 -6.53 -29.82 25.86
CA LYS A 368 -5.25 -29.07 25.99
C LYS A 368 -4.02 -29.56 25.19
N LYS A 369 -3.23 -28.54 24.81
CA LYS A 369 -1.85 -28.51 24.27
C LYS A 369 -1.65 -28.89 22.79
N ARG A 370 -1.72 -27.83 21.98
CA ARG A 370 -1.04 -27.63 20.69
C ARG A 370 0.46 -27.96 20.82
N ALA A 371 0.89 -29.08 20.24
CA ALA A 371 2.29 -29.39 19.99
C ALA A 371 2.58 -29.14 18.50
N LEU A 372 3.47 -28.20 18.20
CA LEU A 372 4.04 -28.03 16.87
C LEU A 372 5.25 -28.95 16.79
N ARG A 373 5.26 -29.91 15.85
CA ARG A 373 6.44 -30.72 15.55
C ARG A 373 6.76 -30.55 14.08
N GLU A 374 7.86 -29.87 13.80
CA GLU A 374 8.47 -29.83 12.48
C GLU A 374 9.06 -31.21 12.15
N SER A 375 9.04 -31.57 10.87
CA SER A 375 9.84 -32.66 10.30
C SER A 375 10.05 -32.36 8.82
N ASN A 376 11.23 -31.85 8.48
CA ASN A 376 11.71 -31.64 7.10
C ASN A 376 12.43 -32.91 6.61
N GLN A 377 12.87 -32.86 5.33
CA GLN A 377 13.88 -33.72 4.67
C GLN A 377 13.37 -35.05 4.10
N THR A 378 13.89 -35.61 2.99
CA THR A 378 14.36 -35.15 1.65
C THR A 378 14.92 -36.38 0.92
N THR A 379 15.02 -36.31 -0.42
CA THR A 379 15.96 -37.05 -1.32
C THR A 379 15.89 -38.58 -1.52
N GLU A 380 15.54 -38.95 -2.78
CA GLU A 380 16.25 -39.83 -3.73
C GLU A 380 16.20 -41.39 -3.73
N SER A 381 16.24 -41.89 -4.99
CA SER A 381 16.63 -43.22 -5.53
C SER A 381 15.61 -44.39 -5.66
N GLU A 382 15.49 -44.85 -6.92
CA GLU A 382 15.25 -46.21 -7.51
C GLU A 382 14.45 -47.27 -6.71
N SER A 383 13.50 -48.06 -7.26
CA SER A 383 13.59 -48.88 -8.49
C SER A 383 12.25 -49.60 -8.83
N ASP A 384 11.97 -49.75 -10.14
CA ASP A 384 11.27 -50.85 -10.85
C ASP A 384 9.84 -51.36 -10.50
N ALA A 385 9.29 -52.16 -11.44
CA ALA A 385 8.08 -53.00 -11.43
C ALA A 385 6.67 -52.34 -11.57
N SER A 386 6.16 -52.35 -12.81
CA SER A 386 4.75 -52.29 -13.20
C SER A 386 4.16 -53.70 -13.49
N PRO A 387 2.83 -53.90 -13.73
CA PRO A 387 1.66 -53.05 -13.47
C PRO A 387 0.64 -53.69 -12.45
N PRO A 388 -0.38 -54.56 -12.72
CA PRO A 388 -1.22 -54.86 -13.90
C PRO A 388 -2.77 -54.74 -13.69
N VAL A 389 -3.39 -53.69 -14.27
CA VAL A 389 -4.53 -53.82 -15.24
C VAL A 389 -6.00 -54.06 -14.78
N LYS A 390 -6.96 -53.61 -15.64
CA LYS A 390 -8.44 -53.88 -15.76
C LYS A 390 -9.39 -53.03 -14.86
N LYS A 391 -10.55 -52.54 -15.35
CA LYS A 391 -11.11 -52.43 -16.72
C LYS A 391 -12.34 -51.46 -16.80
N ARG A 392 -12.39 -50.66 -17.88
CA ARG A 392 -13.56 -50.38 -18.76
C ARG A 392 -14.97 -49.98 -18.21
N LYS A 393 -15.46 -48.85 -18.76
CA LYS A 393 -16.75 -48.64 -19.52
C LYS A 393 -18.07 -48.54 -18.69
N THR A 394 -19.19 -47.94 -19.17
CA THR A 394 -19.56 -47.35 -20.48
C THR A 394 -20.68 -46.27 -20.40
N THR A 395 -20.51 -45.20 -21.18
CA THR A 395 -21.46 -44.45 -22.05
C THR A 395 -23.01 -44.56 -21.95
N LYS A 396 -23.69 -43.40 -21.97
CA LYS A 396 -24.80 -42.91 -22.89
C LYS A 396 -25.34 -41.58 -22.31
N VAL A 397 -25.48 -40.40 -22.95
CA VAL A 397 -25.83 -39.91 -24.31
C VAL A 397 -27.34 -39.93 -24.64
N ILE A 398 -27.91 -38.71 -24.84
CA ILE A 398 -29.06 -38.24 -25.68
C ILE A 398 -29.53 -36.87 -25.06
N LYS A 399 -29.42 -35.67 -25.68
CA LYS A 399 -30.23 -35.01 -26.76
C LYS A 399 -31.73 -34.80 -26.38
N THR A 400 -32.47 -33.70 -26.62
CA THR A 400 -32.33 -32.49 -27.51
C THR A 400 -33.42 -31.41 -27.24
N LYS A 401 -33.22 -30.15 -27.73
CA LYS A 401 -34.22 -29.10 -28.16
C LYS A 401 -35.10 -28.41 -27.06
N ALA A 402 -35.13 -27.06 -26.93
CA ALA A 402 -35.84 -25.99 -27.70
C ALA A 402 -37.38 -26.00 -27.51
N THR A 403 -38.16 -24.93 -27.26
CA THR A 403 -38.01 -23.44 -27.25
C THR A 403 -39.25 -22.79 -26.60
N LYS A 404 -39.16 -21.61 -25.95
CA LYS A 404 -40.14 -20.46 -25.95
C LYS A 404 -39.86 -19.41 -24.85
N SER A 405 -40.04 -18.14 -25.19
CA SER A 405 -40.22 -16.96 -24.30
C SER A 405 -41.73 -16.55 -24.36
N PRO A 406 -42.32 -15.70 -23.47
CA PRO A 406 -41.75 -14.43 -22.96
C PRO A 406 -42.21 -13.91 -21.55
N LYS A 407 -41.78 -12.67 -21.22
CA LYS A 407 -42.36 -11.66 -20.28
C LYS A 407 -42.22 -11.85 -18.74
N THR A 408 -41.25 -11.11 -18.19
CA THR A 408 -41.37 -10.12 -17.07
C THR A 408 -42.30 -10.40 -15.86
N ASN A 409 -41.74 -10.58 -14.65
CA ASN A 409 -41.61 -9.47 -13.66
C ASN A 409 -40.91 -9.84 -12.31
N ILE A 410 -40.15 -8.87 -11.77
CA ILE A 410 -39.96 -8.52 -10.33
C ILE A 410 -39.02 -9.34 -9.38
N ALA A 411 -38.29 -8.57 -8.54
CA ALA A 411 -37.70 -8.83 -7.21
C ALA A 411 -36.30 -9.49 -7.00
N SER A 412 -35.31 -8.61 -6.81
CA SER A 412 -34.39 -8.54 -5.65
C SER A 412 -34.00 -9.81 -4.87
N ILE A 413 -32.77 -10.29 -5.11
CA ILE A 413 -32.16 -11.44 -4.43
C ILE A 413 -31.40 -11.00 -3.16
N PHE A 414 -32.09 -10.48 -2.13
CA PHE A 414 -31.48 -10.28 -0.80
C PHE A 414 -32.42 -10.48 0.42
N LEU A 415 -33.44 -11.33 0.29
CA LEU A 415 -34.09 -11.97 1.45
C LEU A 415 -34.23 -13.47 1.22
N LYS A 416 -33.54 -14.28 2.03
CA LYS A 416 -33.93 -15.68 2.27
C LYS A 416 -34.50 -15.79 3.68
N SER A 417 -35.84 -15.85 3.75
CA SER A 417 -36.54 -16.15 5.00
C SER A 417 -36.23 -17.57 5.50
N PRO A 418 -36.30 -17.82 6.82
CA PRO A 418 -35.85 -19.06 7.43
C PRO A 418 -36.96 -20.12 7.48
N ASN A 419 -36.61 -21.41 7.43
CA ASN A 419 -37.45 -22.40 8.12
C ASN A 419 -36.71 -23.63 8.68
N ARG A 420 -37.18 -24.00 9.88
CA ARG A 420 -36.98 -25.22 10.70
C ARG A 420 -35.79 -25.27 11.66
N LYS A 421 -36.10 -24.86 12.90
CA LYS A 421 -35.31 -25.11 14.12
C LYS A 421 -35.35 -26.59 14.51
N SER A 422 -34.23 -27.12 14.96
CA SER A 422 -34.19 -28.16 16.00
C SER A 422 -33.64 -27.51 17.28
N PRO A 423 -34.19 -27.81 18.47
CA PRO A 423 -33.84 -27.08 19.68
C PRO A 423 -32.46 -27.48 20.19
N ARG A 424 -31.53 -26.51 20.25
CA ARG A 424 -30.30 -26.61 21.06
C ARG A 424 -30.26 -25.44 22.05
N LYS A 425 -29.69 -25.71 23.21
CA LYS A 425 -29.81 -24.91 24.43
C LYS A 425 -29.33 -23.46 24.23
N LYS A 426 -29.97 -22.52 24.95
CA LYS A 426 -29.48 -21.14 25.08
C LYS A 426 -28.11 -21.16 25.77
N ASP A 427 -27.06 -20.80 25.04
CA ASP A 427 -25.85 -20.25 25.64
C ASP A 427 -26.01 -18.73 25.75
N THR A 428 -25.78 -18.19 26.95
CA THR A 428 -26.01 -16.78 27.32
C THR A 428 -24.95 -15.81 26.78
N GLU A 429 -23.90 -16.30 26.13
CA GLU A 429 -22.81 -15.48 25.54
C GLU A 429 -23.19 -14.79 24.20
N SER A 430 -24.43 -14.93 23.72
CA SER A 430 -24.83 -14.49 22.38
C SER A 430 -25.20 -13.00 22.24
N LYS A 431 -25.30 -12.24 23.35
CA LYS A 431 -25.76 -10.84 23.37
C LYS A 431 -24.79 -9.92 24.13
N LEU A 432 -24.90 -8.62 23.85
CA LEU A 432 -24.22 -7.56 24.61
C LEU A 432 -24.75 -7.48 26.04
N SER A 433 -23.90 -7.06 26.97
CA SER A 433 -24.31 -6.69 28.32
C SER A 433 -25.09 -5.37 28.31
N GLU A 434 -25.82 -5.10 29.40
CA GLU A 434 -26.54 -3.83 29.56
C GLU A 434 -25.57 -2.64 29.59
N GLU A 435 -24.39 -2.81 30.21
CA GLU A 435 -23.30 -1.83 30.22
C GLU A 435 -22.74 -1.54 28.82
N GLU A 436 -22.48 -2.58 28.01
CA GLU A 436 -22.04 -2.43 26.62
C GLU A 436 -23.10 -1.70 25.79
N MET A 437 -24.37 -2.07 25.93
CA MET A 437 -25.46 -1.43 25.20
C MET A 437 -25.72 0.01 25.63
N ALA A 438 -25.56 0.33 26.92
CA ALA A 438 -25.64 1.70 27.42
C ALA A 438 -24.49 2.56 26.88
N ALA A 439 -23.25 2.05 26.90
CA ALA A 439 -22.09 2.76 26.35
C ALA A 439 -22.23 3.02 24.84
N VAL A 440 -22.73 2.05 24.08
CA VAL A 440 -23.04 2.19 22.64
C VAL A 440 -24.07 3.31 22.38
N LYS A 441 -25.12 3.39 23.19
CA LYS A 441 -26.17 4.40 23.04
C LYS A 441 -25.75 5.81 23.48
N ALA A 442 -24.71 5.94 24.31
CA ALA A 442 -24.20 7.23 24.75
C ALA A 442 -23.48 8.00 23.63
N ASP A 443 -22.86 7.30 22.68
CA ASP A 443 -22.14 7.91 21.55
C ASP A 443 -23.09 8.32 20.41
N THR A 444 -23.83 9.39 20.66
CA THR A 444 -24.82 9.96 19.73
C THR A 444 -24.20 10.46 18.41
N LEU A 445 -22.94 10.91 18.43
CA LEU A 445 -22.22 11.35 17.23
C LEU A 445 -22.05 10.22 16.19
N ASN A 446 -22.07 8.96 16.64
CA ASN A 446 -21.92 7.79 15.76
C ASN A 446 -23.17 6.88 15.75
N GLU A 447 -24.35 7.38 16.13
CA GLU A 447 -25.61 6.63 16.22
C GLU A 447 -25.88 5.74 14.98
N LYS A 448 -25.65 6.28 13.78
CA LYS A 448 -25.81 5.53 12.51
C LYS A 448 -24.86 4.33 12.41
N LEU A 449 -23.60 4.49 12.83
CA LEU A 449 -22.59 3.43 12.80
C LEU A 449 -22.92 2.36 13.85
N TRP A 450 -23.35 2.79 15.03
CA TRP A 450 -23.80 1.88 16.08
C TRP A 450 -25.05 1.10 15.69
N SER A 451 -26.00 1.73 14.99
CA SER A 451 -27.17 1.05 14.43
C SER A 451 -26.77 -0.06 13.45
N GLU A 452 -25.87 0.22 12.49
CA GLU A 452 -25.34 -0.82 11.59
C GLU A 452 -24.63 -1.95 12.35
N CYS A 453 -23.84 -1.62 13.38
CA CYS A 453 -23.18 -2.63 14.20
C CYS A 453 -24.20 -3.49 14.96
N LEU A 454 -25.23 -2.91 15.56
CA LEU A 454 -26.25 -3.64 16.31
C LEU A 454 -27.03 -4.62 15.42
N VAL A 455 -27.33 -4.27 14.16
CA VAL A 455 -27.91 -5.23 13.18
C VAL A 455 -26.99 -6.44 12.97
N VAL A 456 -25.66 -6.25 12.92
CA VAL A 456 -24.71 -7.36 12.86
C VAL A 456 -24.73 -8.20 14.14
N CYS A 457 -24.86 -7.58 15.32
CA CYS A 457 -24.99 -8.30 16.59
C CYS A 457 -26.25 -9.16 16.66
N GLU A 458 -27.40 -8.64 16.19
CA GLU A 458 -28.66 -9.37 16.18
C GLU A 458 -28.65 -10.53 15.18
N ALA A 459 -28.09 -10.31 13.98
CA ALA A 459 -28.09 -11.28 12.91
C ALA A 459 -26.99 -12.36 13.04
N ARG A 460 -25.85 -12.03 13.67
CA ARG A 460 -24.65 -12.88 13.66
C ARG A 460 -24.04 -13.15 15.05
N GLY A 461 -24.42 -12.41 16.08
CA GLY A 461 -23.97 -12.59 17.46
C GLY A 461 -22.77 -11.72 17.86
N LYS A 462 -22.45 -11.72 19.15
CA LYS A 462 -21.48 -10.82 19.79
C LYS A 462 -20.05 -10.91 19.23
N LYS A 463 -19.59 -12.09 18.78
CA LYS A 463 -18.23 -12.27 18.25
C LYS A 463 -18.07 -11.53 16.90
N GLU A 464 -18.97 -11.78 15.96
CA GLU A 464 -19.00 -11.13 14.66
C GLU A 464 -19.30 -9.62 14.78
N PHE A 465 -20.07 -9.21 15.80
CA PHE A 465 -20.22 -7.80 16.17
C PHE A 465 -18.88 -7.16 16.57
N VAL A 466 -18.11 -7.78 17.48
CA VAL A 466 -16.78 -7.26 17.90
C VAL A 466 -15.84 -7.11 16.70
N GLU A 467 -15.82 -8.10 15.80
CA GLU A 467 -15.04 -8.05 14.56
C GLU A 467 -15.50 -6.91 13.61
N TYR A 468 -16.80 -6.61 13.56
CA TYR A 468 -17.37 -5.53 12.75
C TYR A 468 -17.12 -4.14 13.37
N VAL A 469 -17.37 -3.94 14.67
CA VAL A 469 -17.06 -2.70 15.42
C VAL A 469 -15.59 -2.33 15.27
N THR A 470 -14.69 -3.32 15.37
CA THR A 470 -13.24 -3.13 15.15
C THR A 470 -12.94 -2.54 13.77
N GLN A 471 -13.71 -2.90 12.74
CA GLN A 471 -13.55 -2.39 11.37
C GLN A 471 -14.21 -1.01 11.19
N MET A 472 -15.40 -0.79 11.76
CA MET A 472 -16.16 0.45 11.58
C MET A 472 -15.45 1.67 12.20
N PHE A 473 -14.77 1.49 13.33
CA PHE A 473 -14.12 2.57 14.08
C PHE A 473 -12.58 2.65 13.89
N LEU A 474 -12.07 2.22 12.73
CA LEU A 474 -10.66 2.43 12.36
C LEU A 474 -10.39 3.90 12.01
N CYS A 475 -9.28 4.45 12.52
CA CYS A 475 -8.75 5.73 12.05
C CYS A 475 -8.05 5.53 10.69
N ILE A 476 -8.53 6.20 9.64
CA ILE A 476 -7.97 6.08 8.27
C ILE A 476 -6.48 6.45 8.16
N ILE A 477 -5.94 7.23 9.10
CA ILE A 477 -4.55 7.74 9.07
C ILE A 477 -3.56 6.67 9.57
N CYS A 478 -3.84 6.01 10.70
CA CYS A 478 -2.97 4.96 11.26
C CYS A 478 -3.43 3.53 10.94
N GLN A 479 -4.68 3.37 10.50
CA GLN A 479 -5.37 2.11 10.18
C GLN A 479 -5.56 1.15 11.36
N GLU A 480 -5.49 1.69 12.58
CA GLU A 480 -5.87 1.02 13.84
C GLU A 480 -7.24 1.51 14.32
N VAL A 481 -7.88 0.79 15.26
CA VAL A 481 -9.05 1.29 15.99
C VAL A 481 -8.72 2.64 16.61
N ALA A 482 -9.59 3.63 16.46
CA ALA A 482 -9.31 5.00 16.87
C ALA A 482 -9.05 5.10 18.39
N VAL A 483 -7.80 5.40 18.76
CA VAL A 483 -7.35 5.58 20.15
C VAL A 483 -7.41 7.06 20.53
N THR A 484 -8.10 7.35 21.64
CA THR A 484 -8.54 8.72 21.98
C THR A 484 -9.24 9.32 20.76
N PRO A 485 -10.39 8.74 20.38
CA PRO A 485 -11.05 9.03 19.13
C PRO A 485 -11.55 10.49 19.10
N VAL A 486 -11.58 11.06 17.91
CA VAL A 486 -12.23 12.33 17.57
C VAL A 486 -13.24 12.03 16.48
N THR A 487 -14.50 12.36 16.72
CA THR A 487 -15.54 12.34 15.70
C THR A 487 -15.71 13.75 15.14
N THR A 488 -15.26 13.96 13.90
CA THR A 488 -15.36 15.27 13.23
C THR A 488 -16.81 15.61 12.87
N PRO A 489 -17.17 16.88 12.61
CA PRO A 489 -18.52 17.29 12.18
C PRO A 489 -19.01 16.58 10.91
N CYS A 490 -18.08 16.15 10.04
CA CYS A 490 -18.38 15.32 8.88
C CYS A 490 -18.47 13.81 9.19
N LEU A 491 -18.69 13.44 10.46
CA LEU A 491 -18.89 12.10 11.01
C LEU A 491 -17.79 11.07 10.66
N HIS A 492 -16.54 11.55 10.56
CA HIS A 492 -15.37 10.70 10.39
C HIS A 492 -14.56 10.61 11.68
N ASN A 493 -14.14 9.38 12.02
CA ASN A 493 -13.43 9.03 13.24
C ASN A 493 -11.91 8.93 13.04
N PHE A 494 -11.15 9.54 13.95
CA PHE A 494 -9.69 9.55 13.92
C PHE A 494 -9.10 9.41 15.32
N CYS A 495 -7.86 8.93 15.46
CA CYS A 495 -7.11 9.17 16.70
C CYS A 495 -6.78 10.67 16.81
N LEU A 496 -6.95 11.27 18.00
CA LEU A 496 -6.63 12.68 18.28
C LEU A 496 -5.25 13.11 17.74
N ALA A 497 -4.22 12.32 18.06
CA ALA A 497 -2.85 12.58 17.63
C ALA A 497 -2.68 12.53 16.10
N CYS A 498 -3.41 11.63 15.42
CA CYS A 498 -3.34 11.50 13.96
C CYS A 498 -4.00 12.67 13.25
N LEU A 499 -5.18 13.12 13.72
CA LEU A 499 -5.88 14.26 13.13
C LEU A 499 -5.09 15.56 13.34
N ARG A 500 -4.56 15.80 14.54
CA ARG A 500 -3.67 16.94 14.83
C ARG A 500 -2.41 16.94 13.95
N GLN A 501 -1.81 15.78 13.70
CA GLN A 501 -0.66 15.67 12.80
C GLN A 501 -1.03 15.92 11.33
N ALA A 502 -2.20 15.47 10.88
CA ALA A 502 -2.68 15.75 9.54
C ALA A 502 -2.95 17.24 9.31
N PHE A 503 -3.51 17.95 10.30
CA PHE A 503 -3.73 19.41 10.20
C PHE A 503 -2.42 20.19 10.05
N LYS A 504 -1.37 19.79 10.78
CA LYS A 504 -0.02 20.38 10.64
C LYS A 504 0.61 20.15 9.26
N ALA A 505 0.27 19.05 8.58
CA ALA A 505 0.88 18.66 7.32
C ALA A 505 0.10 19.12 6.06
N SER A 506 -1.22 19.23 6.17
CA SER A 506 -2.14 19.39 5.02
C SER A 506 -3.19 20.49 5.21
N GLY A 507 -3.14 21.23 6.32
CA GLY A 507 -4.16 22.22 6.70
C GLY A 507 -5.40 21.58 7.34
N ALA A 508 -6.30 22.44 7.85
CA ALA A 508 -7.49 22.03 8.60
C ALA A 508 -8.61 21.51 7.67
N GLN A 509 -8.39 20.32 7.09
CA GLN A 509 -9.37 19.57 6.30
C GLN A 509 -9.46 18.12 6.80
N CYS A 510 -10.65 17.53 6.73
CA CYS A 510 -10.87 16.11 7.07
C CYS A 510 -10.03 15.20 6.16
N PRO A 511 -9.11 14.37 6.69
CA PRO A 511 -8.26 13.51 5.85
C PRO A 511 -9.01 12.41 5.08
N CYS A 512 -10.28 12.12 5.41
CA CYS A 512 -11.10 11.17 4.68
C CYS A 512 -11.86 11.85 3.50
N CYS A 513 -12.71 12.83 3.80
CA CYS A 513 -13.62 13.42 2.81
C CYS A 513 -13.18 14.82 2.29
N ARG A 514 -12.16 15.43 2.90
CA ARG A 514 -11.67 16.82 2.66
C ARG A 514 -12.66 17.95 3.03
N HIS A 515 -13.69 17.65 3.81
CA HIS A 515 -14.55 18.67 4.42
C HIS A 515 -13.70 19.67 5.22
N SER A 516 -14.03 20.97 5.14
CA SER A 516 -13.28 22.02 5.83
C SER A 516 -13.50 21.94 7.34
N LEU A 517 -12.41 21.96 8.10
CA LEU A 517 -12.42 21.90 9.56
C LEU A 517 -11.73 23.13 10.18
N ILE A 518 -11.61 24.22 9.42
CA ILE A 518 -10.92 25.47 9.82
C ILE A 518 -11.54 26.09 11.09
N LYS A 519 -12.85 25.97 11.27
CA LYS A 519 -13.60 26.49 12.43
C LYS A 519 -13.90 25.41 13.50
N TYR A 520 -13.33 24.21 13.38
CA TYR A 520 -13.62 23.09 14.27
C TYR A 520 -12.48 22.89 15.27
N GLU A 521 -12.79 23.01 16.55
CA GLU A 521 -11.86 22.70 17.63
C GLU A 521 -11.78 21.18 17.84
N ILE A 522 -10.56 20.64 17.97
CA ILE A 522 -10.32 19.20 17.98
C ILE A 522 -10.43 18.65 19.41
N GLU A 523 -11.63 18.17 19.75
CA GLU A 523 -11.96 17.55 21.03
C GLU A 523 -12.07 16.02 20.94
N PRO A 524 -11.67 15.25 21.97
CA PRO A 524 -11.91 13.82 22.04
C PRO A 524 -13.40 13.49 22.21
N ASN A 525 -13.89 12.48 21.50
CA ASN A 525 -15.18 11.83 21.78
C ASN A 525 -14.97 10.78 22.89
N GLU A 526 -15.32 11.12 24.13
CA GLU A 526 -15.12 10.25 25.29
C GLU A 526 -16.21 9.16 25.41
N GLU A 527 -17.37 9.38 24.80
CA GLU A 527 -18.47 8.43 24.68
C GLU A 527 -18.07 7.25 23.79
N LEU A 528 -17.59 7.52 22.56
CA LEU A 528 -17.05 6.52 21.64
C LEU A 528 -15.87 5.77 22.27
N LYS A 529 -14.98 6.48 22.95
CA LYS A 529 -13.86 5.88 23.69
C LYS A 529 -14.33 4.91 24.78
N THR A 530 -15.44 5.22 25.44
CA THR A 530 -16.05 4.39 26.48
C THR A 530 -16.76 3.17 25.87
N ALA A 531 -17.50 3.34 24.77
CA ALA A 531 -18.10 2.23 24.01
C ALA A 531 -17.04 1.26 23.45
N LEU A 532 -15.96 1.78 22.85
CA LEU A 532 -14.86 0.95 22.37
C LEU A 532 -14.13 0.23 23.52
N ARG A 533 -13.99 0.87 24.68
CA ARG A 533 -13.39 0.24 25.88
C ARG A 533 -14.24 -0.90 26.44
N SER A 534 -15.56 -0.78 26.47
CA SER A 534 -16.43 -1.85 26.99
C SER A 534 -16.50 -3.04 26.04
N ILE A 535 -16.53 -2.80 24.72
CA ILE A 535 -16.64 -3.86 23.70
C ILE A 535 -15.30 -4.55 23.41
N LEU A 536 -14.19 -3.80 23.35
CA LEU A 536 -12.91 -4.31 22.85
C LEU A 536 -11.96 -4.65 24.01
N ALA A 537 -11.89 -5.93 24.36
CA ALA A 537 -10.96 -6.45 25.36
C ALA A 537 -9.51 -6.05 25.03
N GLY A 538 -8.90 -5.23 25.89
CA GLY A 538 -7.55 -4.73 25.70
C GLY A 538 -7.42 -3.47 24.83
N TYR A 539 -8.49 -2.70 24.60
CA TYR A 539 -8.46 -1.41 23.90
C TYR A 539 -7.37 -0.45 24.40
N ASP A 540 -7.07 -0.45 25.71
CA ASP A 540 -5.99 0.35 26.31
C ASP A 540 -4.62 -0.34 26.35
N ALA A 541 -4.51 -1.62 25.99
CA ALA A 541 -3.31 -2.44 26.23
C ALA A 541 -2.08 -2.05 25.37
N GLY A 542 -2.26 -1.17 24.38
CA GLY A 542 -1.17 -0.57 23.59
C GLY A 542 -0.54 0.70 24.19
N LYS A 543 -0.95 1.13 25.39
CA LYS A 543 -0.59 2.45 25.95
C LYS A 543 0.60 2.43 26.91
N LYS A 544 1.81 2.23 26.37
CA LYS A 544 3.10 2.71 26.93
C LYS A 544 4.08 3.05 25.81
#